data_AF-A0A3D3EAY1-F1
#
_entry.id   AF-A0A3D3EAY1-F1
#
_cell.length_a   1.000
_cell.length_b   1.000
_cell.length_c   1.000
_cell.angle_alpha   90.00
_cell.angle_beta   90.00
_cell.angle_gamma   90.00
#
_symmetry.space_group_name_H-M   'P 1'
#
loop_
_entity.id
_entity.type
_entity.pdbx_description
1 polymer ?
#
loop_
_entity_poly.entity_id
_entity_poly.type
_entity_poly.pdbx_seq_one_letter_code
_entity_poly.pdbx_strand_id
1 'polypeptide(L)'
;MKISAPVRCFQAMAKASGFASIGYVVDYTFQLVDMFWLAKLGPAVPTALTIISVYLFFSLALNEIVGSGSVSVISQTIGSRDVTAARRKILQVLQLKLGFA
;
A
#
# COMPACT_ATOMS: atom_id res chain seq x y z
N MET A 1 5.12 -33.75 -15.55
CA MET A 1 3.73 -33.60 -15.10
C MET A 1 3.34 -32.13 -15.22
N LYS A 2 2.59 -31.73 -16.27
CA LYS A 2 2.18 -30.32 -16.50
C LYS A 2 1.04 -29.99 -15.54
N ILE A 3 1.27 -29.10 -14.58
CA ILE A 3 0.23 -28.62 -13.65
C ILE A 3 -0.84 -27.88 -14.46
N SER A 4 -2.12 -28.21 -14.23
CA SER A 4 -3.28 -27.59 -14.87
C SER A 4 -3.32 -26.07 -14.62
N ALA A 5 -3.64 -25.27 -15.64
CA ALA A 5 -3.70 -23.81 -15.59
C ALA A 5 -4.45 -23.22 -14.36
N PRO A 6 -5.62 -23.73 -13.93
CA PRO A 6 -6.31 -23.26 -12.72
C PRO A 6 -5.48 -23.37 -11.43
N VAL A 7 -4.66 -24.41 -11.30
CA VAL A 7 -3.85 -24.65 -10.09
C VAL A 7 -2.71 -23.64 -9.99
N ARG A 8 -2.12 -23.23 -11.12
CA ARG A 8 -1.05 -22.21 -11.15
C ARG A 8 -1.59 -20.81 -10.79
N CYS A 9 -2.80 -20.49 -11.24
CA CYS A 9 -3.46 -19.22 -10.91
C CYS A 9 -3.74 -19.12 -9.41
N PHE A 10 -4.33 -20.17 -8.83
CA PHE A 10 -4.57 -20.25 -7.39
C PHE A 10 -3.28 -20.13 -6.57
N GLN A 11 -2.22 -20.82 -6.98
CA GLN A 11 -0.92 -20.73 -6.29
C GLN A 11 -0.28 -19.33 -6.39
N ALA A 12 -0.46 -18.62 -7.51
CA ALA A 12 0.02 -17.25 -7.68
C ALA A 12 -0.76 -16.27 -6.79
N MET A 13 -2.10 -16.39 -6.73
CA MET A 13 -2.93 -15.61 -5.82
C MET A 13 -2.55 -15.85 -4.37
N ALA A 14 -2.39 -17.11 -3.95
CA ALA A 14 -2.01 -17.45 -2.58
C ALA A 14 -0.65 -16.83 -2.18
N LYS A 15 0.32 -16.79 -3.08
CA LYS A 15 1.62 -16.13 -2.85
C LYS A 15 1.49 -14.61 -2.74
N ALA A 16 0.71 -13.98 -3.61
CA ALA A 16 0.49 -12.54 -3.56
C ALA A 16 -0.24 -12.13 -2.27
N SER A 17 -1.29 -12.86 -1.89
CA SER A 17 -2.01 -12.63 -0.64
C SER A 17 -1.15 -12.91 0.59
N GLY A 18 -0.29 -13.93 0.54
CA GLY A 18 0.68 -14.20 1.61
C GLY A 18 1.73 -13.11 1.78
N PHE A 19 2.11 -12.42 0.72
CA PHE A 19 2.97 -11.23 0.82
C PHE A 19 2.21 -10.04 1.41
N ALA A 20 0.97 -9.81 0.94
CA ALA A 20 0.14 -8.72 1.43
C ALA A 20 -0.17 -8.84 2.94
N SER A 21 -0.44 -10.06 3.43
CA SER A 21 -0.71 -10.29 4.84
C SER A 21 0.46 -9.94 5.75
N ILE A 22 1.70 -10.15 5.32
CA ILE A 22 2.89 -9.70 6.07
C ILE A 22 2.89 -8.17 6.18
N GLY A 23 2.56 -7.46 5.09
CA GLY A 23 2.41 -6.02 5.09
C GLY A 23 1.37 -5.54 6.12
N TYR A 24 0.20 -6.16 6.14
CA TYR A 24 -0.84 -5.83 7.12
C TYR A 24 -0.42 -6.14 8.56
N VAL A 25 0.31 -7.23 8.81
CA VAL A 25 0.83 -7.53 10.16
C VAL A 25 1.76 -6.41 10.65
N VAL A 26 2.64 -5.91 9.78
CA VAL A 26 3.51 -4.79 10.11
C VAL A 26 2.68 -3.54 10.40
N ASP A 27 1.73 -3.20 9.53
CA ASP A 27 0.84 -2.05 9.69
C ASP A 27 0.07 -2.06 11.02
N TYR A 28 -0.57 -3.18 11.35
CA TYR A 28 -1.29 -3.33 12.62
C TYR A 28 -0.36 -3.27 13.84
N THR A 29 0.88 -3.76 13.72
CA THR A 29 1.85 -3.65 14.80
C THR A 29 2.19 -2.19 15.08
N PHE A 30 2.39 -1.37 14.04
CA PHE A 30 2.59 0.07 14.19
C PHE A 30 1.38 0.75 14.84
N GLN A 31 0.16 0.42 14.41
CA GLN A 31 -1.06 0.97 15.03
C GLN A 31 -1.15 0.64 16.53
N LEU A 32 -0.78 -0.57 16.94
CA LEU A 32 -0.75 -0.95 18.36
C LEU A 32 0.29 -0.16 19.16
N VAL A 33 1.47 0.05 18.59
CA VAL A 33 2.53 0.86 19.21
C VAL A 33 2.07 2.31 19.34
N ASP A 34 1.47 2.88 18.30
CA ASP A 34 0.92 4.24 18.34
C ASP A 34 -0.16 4.38 19.41
N MET A 35 -1.08 3.42 19.49
CA MET A 35 -2.13 3.44 20.51
C MET A 35 -1.57 3.30 21.93
N PHE A 36 -0.50 2.52 22.12
CA PHE A 36 0.20 2.39 23.39
C PHE A 36 0.79 3.73 23.85
N TRP A 37 1.43 4.47 22.94
CA TRP A 37 1.96 5.80 23.26
C TRP A 37 0.84 6.81 23.51
N LEU A 38 -0.21 6.79 22.68
CA LEU A 38 -1.38 7.66 22.83
C LEU A 38 -2.09 7.47 24.18
N ALA A 39 -2.17 6.23 24.67
CA ALA A 39 -2.75 5.92 25.98
C ALA A 39 -2.02 6.60 27.15
N LYS A 40 -0.75 6.99 26.98
CA LYS A 40 0.04 7.71 28.00
C LYS A 40 -0.31 9.19 28.12
N LEU A 41 -0.98 9.78 27.13
CA LEU A 41 -1.29 11.23 27.10
C LEU A 41 -2.58 11.60 27.88
N GLY A 42 -3.32 10.61 28.39
CA GLY A 42 -4.50 10.83 29.24
C GLY A 42 -5.86 10.73 28.53
N PRO A 43 -6.97 10.85 29.26
CA PRO A 43 -8.32 10.49 28.76
C PRO A 43 -8.94 11.50 27.78
N ALA A 44 -8.40 12.72 27.66
CA ALA A 44 -8.91 13.76 26.75
C ALA A 44 -8.40 13.61 25.30
N VAL A 45 -7.42 12.74 25.08
CA VAL A 45 -6.70 12.55 23.82
C VAL A 45 -7.57 11.96 22.69
N PRO A 46 -8.47 10.99 22.92
CA PRO A 46 -9.28 10.38 21.85
C PRO A 46 -10.16 11.39 21.11
N THR A 47 -10.69 12.39 21.81
CA THR A 47 -11.57 13.42 21.23
C THR A 47 -10.80 14.36 20.31
N ALA A 48 -9.61 14.79 20.71
CA ALA A 48 -8.73 15.61 19.86
C ALA A 48 -8.25 14.83 18.63
N LEU A 49 -7.92 13.55 18.81
CA LEU A 49 -7.53 12.68 17.71
C LEU A 49 -8.65 12.49 16.69
N THR A 50 -9.90 12.37 17.12
CA THR A 50 -11.03 12.14 16.21
C THR A 50 -11.14 13.26 15.16
N ILE A 51 -10.95 14.51 15.57
CA ILE A 51 -11.02 15.68 14.68
C ILE A 51 -9.85 15.68 13.70
N ILE A 52 -8.62 15.49 14.17
CA ILE A 52 -7.44 15.53 13.30
C ILE A 52 -7.34 14.30 12.38
N SER A 53 -7.85 13.16 12.84
CA SER A 53 -7.84 11.90 12.10
C SER A 53 -8.61 12.00 10.80
N VAL A 54 -9.73 12.72 10.74
CA VAL A 54 -10.48 12.88 9.48
C VAL A 54 -9.60 13.47 8.37
N TYR A 55 -8.80 14.50 8.69
CA TYR A 55 -7.89 15.12 7.72
C TYR A 55 -6.69 14.23 7.38
N LEU A 56 -6.15 13.52 8.38
CA LEU A 56 -5.04 12.59 8.18
C LEU A 56 -5.46 11.40 7.31
N PHE A 57 -6.61 10.79 7.59
CA PHE A 57 -7.15 9.68 6.80
C PHE A 57 -7.52 10.10 5.38
N PHE A 58 -8.04 11.32 5.19
CA PHE A 58 -8.25 11.85 3.85
C PHE A 58 -6.93 11.94 3.05
N SER A 59 -5.88 12.44 3.68
CA SER A 59 -4.55 12.54 3.07
C SER A 59 -3.94 11.16 2.78
N LEU A 60 -4.07 10.22 3.72
CA LEU A 60 -3.64 8.82 3.55
C LEU A 60 -4.41 8.12 2.42
N ALA A 61 -5.72 8.36 2.30
CA ALA A 61 -6.52 7.79 1.22
C ALA A 61 -6.04 8.24 -0.16
N LEU A 62 -5.70 9.53 -0.32
CA LEU A 62 -5.10 10.03 -1.57
C LEU A 62 -3.74 9.37 -1.85
N ASN A 63 -2.91 9.21 -0.82
CA ASN A 63 -1.62 8.53 -0.95
C ASN A 63 -1.78 7.07 -1.42
N GLU A 64 -2.76 6.37 -0.85
CA GLU A 64 -3.04 4.96 -1.18
C GLU A 64 -3.60 4.79 -2.60
N ILE A 65 -4.45 5.71 -3.07
CA ILE A 65 -4.95 5.73 -4.46
C ILE A 65 -3.77 5.87 -5.44
N VAL A 66 -2.86 6.80 -5.19
CA VAL A 66 -1.69 7.03 -6.04
C VAL A 66 -0.74 5.84 -5.97
N GLY A 67 -0.50 5.28 -4.78
CA GLY A 67 0.37 4.13 -4.55
C GLY A 67 -0.12 2.87 -5.27
N SER A 68 -1.34 2.44 -4.96
CA SER A 68 -1.95 1.22 -5.54
C SER A 68 -2.15 1.34 -7.06
N GLY A 69 -2.61 2.51 -7.54
CA GLY A 69 -2.79 2.77 -8.97
C GLY A 69 -1.48 2.69 -9.76
N SER A 70 -0.39 3.19 -9.17
CA SER A 70 0.93 3.17 -9.80
C SER A 70 1.49 1.75 -9.97
N VAL A 71 1.25 0.86 -9.01
CA VAL A 71 1.67 -0.55 -9.10
C VAL A 71 1.03 -1.24 -10.31
N SER A 72 -0.24 -0.95 -10.60
CA SER A 72 -0.93 -1.48 -11.80
C SER A 72 -0.26 -1.02 -13.10
N VAL A 73 0.00 0.29 -13.22
CA VAL A 73 0.64 0.89 -14.41
C VAL A 73 2.05 0.33 -14.63
N ILE A 74 2.84 0.18 -13.56
CA ILE A 74 4.19 -0.40 -13.63
C ILE A 74 4.12 -1.88 -14.00
N SER A 75 3.23 -2.65 -13.38
CA SER A 75 3.08 -4.09 -13.65
C SER A 75 2.70 -4.37 -15.11
N GLN A 76 1.79 -3.57 -15.68
CA GLN A 76 1.38 -3.70 -17.08
C GLN A 76 2.53 -3.37 -18.06
N THR A 77 3.31 -2.32 -17.77
CA THR A 77 4.46 -1.95 -18.63
C THR A 77 5.63 -2.94 -18.56
N ILE A 78 5.87 -3.52 -17.39
CA ILE A 78 6.83 -4.63 -17.26
C ILE A 78 6.30 -5.87 -18.03
N GLY A 79 5.01 -6.17 -17.90
CA GLY A 79 4.35 -7.27 -18.60
C GLY A 79 4.39 -7.14 -20.12
N SER A 80 4.35 -5.92 -20.66
CA SER A 80 4.46 -5.65 -22.11
C SER A 80 5.89 -5.74 -22.64
N ARG A 81 6.90 -6.00 -21.79
CA ARG A 81 8.34 -6.10 -22.12
C ARG A 81 8.95 -4.86 -22.78
N ASP A 82 8.27 -3.70 -22.70
CA ASP A 82 8.83 -2.43 -23.13
C ASP A 82 9.61 -1.77 -21.99
N VAL A 83 10.90 -2.08 -21.93
CA VAL A 83 11.81 -1.61 -20.87
C VAL A 83 11.96 -0.09 -20.88
N THR A 84 11.89 0.54 -22.05
CA THR A 84 12.05 2.00 -22.19
C THR A 84 10.82 2.73 -21.67
N ALA A 85 9.62 2.23 -22.01
CA ALA A 85 8.38 2.73 -21.46
C ALA A 85 8.30 2.49 -19.94
N ALA A 86 8.68 1.30 -19.46
CA ALA A 86 8.68 0.98 -18.03
C ALA A 86 9.55 1.96 -17.23
N ARG A 87 10.77 2.25 -17.69
CA ARG A 87 11.67 3.22 -17.02
C ARG A 87 11.04 4.61 -16.92
N ARG A 88 10.43 5.11 -18.01
CA ARG A 88 9.77 6.43 -18.01
C ARG A 88 8.58 6.46 -17.04
N LYS A 89 7.75 5.42 -17.05
CA LYS A 89 6.56 5.34 -16.18
C LYS A 89 6.94 5.26 -14.71
N ILE A 90 7.99 4.50 -14.36
CA ILE A 90 8.51 4.43 -12.99
C ILE A 90 8.97 5.80 -12.50
N LEU A 91 9.70 6.57 -13.33
CA LEU A 91 10.15 7.91 -12.96
C LEU A 91 8.97 8.88 -12.78
N GLN A 92 7.97 8.84 -13.67
CA GLN A 92 6.76 9.66 -13.55
C GLN A 92 5.98 9.33 -12.27
N VAL A 93 5.84 8.03 -11.94
CA VAL A 93 5.23 7.58 -10.69
C VAL A 93 6.02 8.09 -9.48
N LEU A 94 7.35 8.02 -9.52
CA LEU A 94 8.19 8.49 -8.42
C LEU A 94 8.03 10.00 -8.22
N GLN A 95 8.00 10.77 -9.30
CA GLN A 95 7.75 12.22 -9.26
C GLN A 95 6.36 12.54 -8.71
N LEU A 96 5.34 11.80 -9.14
CA LEU A 96 3.98 11.95 -8.63
C LEU A 96 3.93 11.66 -7.13
N LYS A 97 4.57 10.56 -6.69
CA LYS A 97 4.55 10.15 -5.28
C LYS A 97 5.31 11.14 -4.38
N LEU A 98 6.43 11.68 -4.85
CA LEU A 98 7.19 12.72 -4.13
C LEU A 98 6.50 14.08 -4.15
N GLY A 99 5.72 14.40 -5.19
CA GLY A 99 4.92 15.64 -5.24
C GLY A 99 3.66 15.60 -4.36
N PHE A 100 3.21 14.41 -3.97
CA PHE A 100 2.08 14.18 -3.06
C PHE A 100 2.50 13.86 -1.61
N ALA A 101 3.80 13.70 -1.34
CA ALA A 101 4.36 13.44 -0.02
C ALA A 101 4.85 14.74 0.64
#